data_AF-A0A1L7XJP5-F1
#
_entry.id   AF-A0A1L7XJP5-F1
#
_cell.length_a   1.000
_cell.length_b   1.000
_cell.length_c   1.000
_cell.angle_alpha   90.00
_cell.angle_beta   90.00
_cell.angle_gamma   90.00
#
_symmetry.space_group_name_H-M   'P 1'
#
loop_
_entity.id
_entity.type
_entity.pdbx_description
1 polymer ?
#
loop_
_entity_poly.entity_id
_entity_poly.type
_entity_poly.pdbx_seq_one_letter_code
_entity_poly.pdbx_strand_id
1 'polypeptide(L)'
;MKGVSVSEAGAPLTVVSDLERPRPGPNEIFVRSLVVGINPMENFMQQGLLVESWPTVLGCEAAGVVTEIGEDVSGFGVGDRVFGVVKVGFGAYMAFQEFFLMESETAFRTPDNVSDDQAATLGVAFLTASLGVVTGLHLELPSPATSIPAKEAWIVILGGASAVGQAAIQIAKLNALKVVATCSPSNNELVQNLGADVALNYRLPLHEQVGTIGKITGGNFFQVFDPSAQSSSTAFETLLKVSKRETEEEKLFATTDDWTDMALAYGIDTYRVHLGKIDHSGSGDALADQGAKW
;
A
#
# COMPACT_ATOMS: atom_id res chain seq x y z
N MET A 1 -4.80 -20.64 20.85
CA MET A 1 -4.11 -20.76 19.55
C MET A 1 -2.71 -20.20 19.72
N LYS A 2 -1.76 -20.52 18.86
CA LYS A 2 -0.43 -19.91 18.89
C LYS A 2 -0.39 -18.65 18.03
N GLY A 3 0.50 -17.73 18.40
CA GLY A 3 0.78 -16.53 17.64
C GLY A 3 1.95 -15.75 18.20
N VAL A 4 2.20 -14.59 17.61
CA VAL A 4 3.25 -13.65 18.02
C VAL A 4 2.57 -12.41 18.57
N SER A 5 2.77 -12.16 19.87
CA SER A 5 2.12 -11.10 20.62
C SER A 5 3.13 -10.06 21.12
N VAL A 6 2.65 -8.84 21.29
CA VAL A 6 3.34 -7.74 21.98
C VAL A 6 2.51 -7.36 23.22
N SER A 7 3.17 -7.18 24.37
CA SER A 7 2.49 -6.97 25.65
C SER A 7 2.11 -5.51 25.93
N GLU A 8 2.85 -4.56 25.36
CA GLU A 8 2.66 -3.11 25.46
C GLU A 8 3.52 -2.41 24.39
N ALA A 9 3.30 -1.11 24.18
CA ALA A 9 4.07 -0.34 23.20
C ALA A 9 5.58 -0.45 23.44
N GLY A 10 6.34 -0.77 22.40
CA GLY A 10 7.79 -0.94 22.41
C GLY A 10 8.28 -2.28 22.96
N ALA A 11 7.39 -3.15 23.49
CA ALA A 11 7.77 -4.45 24.00
C ALA A 11 8.24 -5.39 22.87
N PRO A 12 9.14 -6.36 23.15
CA PRO A 12 9.56 -7.33 22.16
C PRO A 12 8.42 -8.25 21.73
N LEU A 13 8.51 -8.77 20.51
CA LEU A 13 7.63 -9.82 20.01
C LEU A 13 7.86 -11.13 20.79
N THR A 14 6.79 -11.76 21.24
CA THR A 14 6.82 -13.00 22.03
C THR A 14 5.91 -14.07 21.42
N VAL A 15 6.36 -15.33 21.42
CA VAL A 15 5.53 -16.46 21.00
C VAL A 15 4.63 -16.87 22.15
N VAL A 16 3.32 -16.86 21.91
CA VAL A 16 2.28 -17.27 22.87
C VAL A 16 1.54 -18.50 22.37
N SER A 17 0.80 -19.19 23.25
CA SER A 17 0.10 -20.44 22.90
C SER A 17 -1.35 -20.52 23.41
N ASP A 18 -1.82 -19.45 24.01
CA ASP A 18 -3.07 -19.31 24.74
C ASP A 18 -4.01 -18.25 24.15
N LEU A 19 -3.78 -17.80 22.91
CA LEU A 19 -4.68 -16.87 22.22
C LEU A 19 -6.09 -17.44 22.09
N GLU A 20 -7.10 -16.60 22.34
CA GLU A 20 -8.49 -16.97 22.15
C GLU A 20 -8.80 -17.19 20.67
N ARG A 21 -9.56 -18.24 20.36
CA ARG A 21 -10.04 -18.49 18.99
C ARG A 21 -11.26 -17.60 18.72
N PRO A 22 -11.19 -16.64 17.77
CA PRO A 22 -12.35 -15.84 17.43
C PRO A 22 -13.38 -16.67 16.64
N ARG A 23 -14.58 -16.11 16.49
CA ARG A 23 -15.65 -16.67 15.66
C ARG A 23 -16.01 -15.64 14.59
N PRO A 24 -16.20 -16.05 13.32
CA PRO A 24 -16.56 -15.11 12.28
C PRO A 24 -17.95 -14.53 12.54
N GLY A 25 -18.04 -13.20 12.44
CA GLY A 25 -19.29 -12.46 12.30
C GLY A 25 -19.89 -12.62 10.89
N PRO A 26 -21.04 -11.96 10.60
CA PRO A 26 -21.81 -12.23 9.39
C PRO A 26 -21.05 -12.03 8.07
N ASN A 27 -20.18 -11.02 7.99
CA ASN A 27 -19.41 -10.67 6.77
C ASN A 27 -17.95 -11.13 6.80
N GLU A 28 -17.61 -12.04 7.71
CA GLU A 28 -16.23 -12.43 7.97
C GLU A 28 -15.95 -13.87 7.57
N ILE A 29 -14.72 -14.11 7.14
CA ILE A 29 -14.19 -15.46 6.96
C ILE A 29 -13.17 -15.73 8.07
N PHE A 30 -13.16 -16.96 8.56
CA PHE A 30 -12.14 -17.44 9.49
C PHE A 30 -11.09 -18.20 8.70
N VAL A 31 -9.84 -17.76 8.81
CA VAL A 31 -8.75 -18.21 7.94
C VAL A 31 -7.68 -18.88 8.76
N ARG A 32 -7.25 -20.07 8.33
CA ARG A 32 -6.02 -20.69 8.81
C ARG A 32 -4.84 -20.08 8.07
N SER A 33 -3.96 -19.40 8.80
CA SER A 33 -2.76 -18.76 8.25
C SER A 33 -1.81 -19.82 7.68
N LEU A 34 -1.26 -19.54 6.48
CA LEU A 34 -0.21 -20.35 5.86
C LEU A 34 1.09 -19.53 5.75
N VAL A 35 0.98 -18.33 5.20
CA VAL A 35 2.09 -17.40 4.99
C VAL A 35 1.61 -16.00 5.34
N VAL A 36 2.43 -15.24 6.05
CA VAL A 36 2.13 -13.85 6.43
C VAL A 36 3.05 -12.90 5.68
N GLY A 37 2.52 -11.75 5.26
CA GLY A 37 3.34 -10.65 4.76
C GLY A 37 3.92 -9.84 5.91
N ILE A 38 5.07 -9.21 5.68
CA ILE A 38 5.70 -8.28 6.62
C ILE A 38 5.76 -6.91 5.96
N ASN A 39 5.25 -5.91 6.66
CA ASN A 39 5.14 -4.54 6.18
C ASN A 39 5.86 -3.57 7.14
N PRO A 40 6.19 -2.34 6.68
CA PRO A 40 6.69 -1.31 7.57
C PRO A 40 5.72 -0.96 8.71
N MET A 41 4.41 -1.20 8.49
CA MET A 41 3.36 -0.86 9.44
C MET A 41 3.46 -1.63 10.76
N GLU A 42 3.98 -2.87 10.76
CA GLU A 42 4.16 -3.62 12.02
C GLU A 42 5.08 -2.89 13.00
N ASN A 43 6.05 -2.10 12.52
CA ASN A 43 6.88 -1.27 13.40
C ASN A 43 6.06 -0.18 14.08
N PHE A 44 5.12 0.46 13.38
CA PHE A 44 4.22 1.46 13.96
C PHE A 44 3.29 0.82 14.99
N MET A 45 2.75 -0.36 14.67
CA MET A 45 1.92 -1.12 15.61
C MET A 45 2.68 -1.50 16.87
N GLN A 46 3.93 -1.94 16.72
CA GLN A 46 4.76 -2.26 17.88
C GLN A 46 4.98 -1.03 18.78
N GLN A 47 5.01 0.19 18.23
CA GLN A 47 5.10 1.44 19.00
C GLN A 47 3.73 1.94 19.51
N GLY A 48 2.64 1.20 19.30
CA GLY A 48 1.29 1.52 19.79
C GLY A 48 0.44 2.38 18.87
N LEU A 49 0.87 2.62 17.63
CA LEU A 49 0.04 3.24 16.61
C LEU A 49 -0.86 2.18 15.98
N LEU A 50 -2.13 2.49 15.66
CA LEU A 50 -3.04 1.51 15.08
C LEU A 50 -3.24 0.26 15.96
N VAL A 51 -3.21 0.42 17.29
CA VAL A 51 -3.46 -0.63 18.29
C VAL A 51 -4.57 -0.17 19.23
N GLU A 52 -5.64 -0.95 19.37
CA GLU A 52 -6.73 -0.59 20.29
C GLU A 52 -6.49 -1.01 21.74
N SER A 53 -5.83 -2.15 21.95
CA SER A 53 -5.61 -2.70 23.29
C SER A 53 -4.40 -3.62 23.33
N TRP A 54 -3.89 -3.85 24.54
CA TRP A 54 -2.77 -4.73 24.83
C TRP A 54 -3.19 -5.85 25.79
N PRO A 55 -2.55 -7.03 25.75
CA PRO A 55 -1.61 -7.49 24.72
C PRO A 55 -2.30 -7.68 23.36
N THR A 56 -1.56 -7.59 22.26
CA THR A 56 -2.11 -7.83 20.92
C THR A 56 -1.15 -8.58 19.99
N VAL A 57 -1.73 -9.21 18.97
CA VAL A 57 -1.03 -9.82 17.84
C VAL A 57 -0.82 -8.75 16.76
N LEU A 58 0.26 -8.85 15.98
CA LEU A 58 0.53 -7.95 14.84
C LEU A 58 0.31 -8.65 13.48
N GLY A 59 0.62 -7.97 12.38
CA GLY A 59 0.51 -8.48 11.01
C GLY A 59 -0.76 -8.01 10.30
N CYS A 60 -0.60 -7.27 9.21
CA CYS A 60 -1.72 -6.70 8.47
C CYS A 60 -2.15 -7.49 7.22
N GLU A 61 -1.41 -8.52 6.79
CA GLU A 61 -1.79 -9.35 5.64
C GLU A 61 -1.30 -10.79 5.74
N ALA A 62 -2.00 -11.69 5.05
CA ALA A 62 -1.62 -13.09 4.93
C ALA A 62 -2.28 -13.77 3.73
N ALA A 63 -1.74 -14.93 3.39
CA ALA A 63 -2.39 -15.96 2.61
C ALA A 63 -2.68 -17.19 3.48
N GLY A 64 -3.82 -17.84 3.23
CA GLY A 64 -4.32 -18.93 4.05
C GLY A 64 -5.47 -19.71 3.42
N VAL A 65 -6.14 -20.51 4.24
CA VAL A 65 -7.29 -21.33 3.83
C VAL A 65 -8.49 -21.01 4.69
N VAL A 66 -9.64 -20.77 4.07
CA VAL A 66 -10.91 -20.54 4.77
C VAL A 66 -11.33 -21.81 5.51
N THR A 67 -11.61 -21.68 6.80
CA THR A 67 -12.05 -22.79 7.66
C THR A 67 -13.50 -22.64 8.12
N GLU A 68 -14.00 -21.43 8.29
CA GLU A 68 -15.41 -21.09 8.57
C GLU A 68 -15.79 -19.79 7.85
N ILE A 69 -17.09 -19.58 7.62
CA ILE A 69 -17.65 -18.37 7.00
C ILE A 69 -18.83 -17.85 7.82
N GLY A 70 -19.00 -16.53 7.82
CA GLY A 70 -20.19 -15.85 8.33
C GLY A 70 -21.44 -16.12 7.51
N GLU A 71 -22.60 -15.81 8.09
CA GLU A 71 -23.91 -16.07 7.47
C GLU A 71 -24.20 -15.26 6.21
N ASP A 72 -23.64 -14.05 6.11
CA ASP A 72 -23.84 -13.12 4.99
C ASP A 72 -22.70 -13.18 3.96
N VAL A 73 -21.67 -14.00 4.21
CA VAL A 73 -20.56 -14.18 3.27
C VAL A 73 -21.06 -14.89 2.01
N SER A 74 -20.89 -14.22 0.87
CA SER A 74 -21.05 -14.80 -0.46
C SER A 74 -19.73 -14.80 -1.21
N GLY A 75 -19.55 -15.73 -2.16
CA GLY A 75 -18.33 -15.79 -2.98
C GLY A 75 -17.11 -16.46 -2.35
N PHE A 76 -17.22 -17.00 -1.12
CA PHE A 76 -16.19 -17.83 -0.48
C PHE A 76 -16.80 -19.12 0.09
N GLY A 77 -15.99 -20.17 0.17
CA GLY A 77 -16.33 -21.44 0.79
C GLY A 77 -15.18 -22.00 1.64
N VAL A 78 -15.52 -22.88 2.58
CA VAL A 78 -14.52 -23.62 3.36
C VAL A 78 -13.61 -24.42 2.42
N GLY A 79 -12.30 -24.29 2.62
CA GLY A 79 -11.27 -24.90 1.77
C GLY A 79 -10.73 -23.97 0.68
N ASP A 80 -11.37 -22.81 0.42
CA ASP A 80 -10.83 -21.83 -0.52
C ASP A 80 -9.48 -21.29 -0.02
N ARG A 81 -8.51 -21.21 -0.94
CA ARG A 81 -7.26 -20.48 -0.72
C ARG A 81 -7.53 -19.00 -0.89
N VAL A 82 -7.13 -18.21 0.09
CA VAL A 82 -7.37 -16.76 0.11
C VAL A 82 -6.12 -15.99 0.51
N PHE A 83 -6.05 -14.74 0.09
CA PHE A 83 -5.11 -13.75 0.58
C PHE A 83 -5.80 -12.40 0.75
N GLY A 84 -5.21 -11.48 1.50
CA GLY A 84 -5.80 -10.16 1.67
C GLY A 84 -5.21 -9.38 2.83
N VAL A 85 -5.81 -8.22 3.07
CA VAL A 85 -5.46 -7.33 4.18
C VAL A 85 -6.52 -7.48 5.26
N VAL A 86 -6.09 -7.44 6.50
CA VAL A 86 -6.95 -7.62 7.67
C VAL A 86 -7.29 -6.27 8.29
N LYS A 87 -8.34 -6.26 9.12
CA LYS A 87 -8.71 -5.09 9.90
C LYS A 87 -7.66 -4.82 10.98
N VAL A 88 -6.82 -3.81 10.75
CA VAL A 88 -5.70 -3.46 11.62
C VAL A 88 -6.18 -2.92 12.98
N GLY A 89 -5.48 -3.28 14.05
CA GLY A 89 -5.70 -2.79 15.42
C GLY A 89 -6.57 -3.68 16.29
N PHE A 90 -7.22 -4.68 15.70
CA PHE A 90 -8.10 -5.62 16.37
C PHE A 90 -7.44 -7.01 16.41
N GLY A 91 -7.02 -7.46 17.60
CA GLY A 91 -6.21 -8.68 17.76
C GLY A 91 -6.79 -9.95 17.11
N ALA A 92 -8.11 -10.07 16.99
CA ALA A 92 -8.77 -11.21 16.33
C ALA A 92 -8.53 -11.30 14.81
N TYR A 93 -8.15 -10.20 14.16
CA TYR A 93 -7.93 -10.10 12.71
C TYR A 93 -6.46 -10.17 12.33
N MET A 94 -5.57 -9.80 13.25
CA MET A 94 -4.13 -9.65 12.98
C MET A 94 -3.48 -10.97 12.57
N ALA A 95 -2.60 -10.95 11.56
CA ALA A 95 -2.24 -12.16 10.82
C ALA A 95 -1.13 -13.02 11.45
N PHE A 96 -0.36 -12.51 12.42
CA PHE A 96 0.74 -13.25 13.07
C PHE A 96 0.24 -14.29 14.10
N GLN A 97 -0.78 -15.07 13.75
CA GLN A 97 -1.37 -16.14 14.54
C GLN A 97 -1.86 -17.27 13.63
N GLU A 98 -2.06 -18.47 14.20
CA GLU A 98 -2.44 -19.66 13.42
C GLU A 98 -3.79 -19.51 12.70
N PHE A 99 -4.72 -18.76 13.28
CA PHE A 99 -6.01 -18.46 12.67
C PHE A 99 -6.48 -17.05 13.01
N PHE A 100 -7.09 -16.38 12.07
CA PHE A 100 -7.53 -14.99 12.22
C PHE A 100 -8.82 -14.73 11.42
N LEU A 101 -9.49 -13.62 11.73
CA LEU A 101 -10.64 -13.12 10.99
C LEU A 101 -10.19 -12.23 9.82
N MET A 102 -10.83 -12.37 8.67
CA MET A 102 -10.70 -11.44 7.56
C MET A 102 -12.09 -10.99 7.11
N GLU A 103 -12.24 -9.71 6.80
CA GLU A 103 -13.47 -9.20 6.18
C GLU A 103 -13.56 -9.75 4.75
N SER A 104 -14.71 -10.29 4.37
CA SER A 104 -14.90 -10.87 3.04
C SER A 104 -14.68 -9.87 1.91
N GLU A 105 -14.87 -8.57 2.17
CA GLU A 105 -14.65 -7.48 1.21
C GLU A 105 -13.16 -7.17 0.95
N THR A 106 -12.27 -7.53 1.86
CA THR A 106 -10.81 -7.35 1.72
C THR A 106 -10.06 -8.66 1.48
N ALA A 107 -10.81 -9.75 1.33
CA ALA A 107 -10.32 -11.07 0.97
C ALA A 107 -10.36 -11.28 -0.55
N PHE A 108 -9.36 -11.97 -1.07
CA PHE A 108 -9.25 -12.35 -2.47
C PHE A 108 -8.97 -13.84 -2.56
N ARG A 109 -9.60 -14.52 -3.51
CA ARG A 109 -9.26 -15.92 -3.81
C ARG A 109 -7.86 -15.97 -4.42
N THR A 110 -7.02 -16.85 -3.90
CA THR A 110 -5.70 -17.09 -4.47
C THR A 110 -5.85 -17.84 -5.81
N PRO A 111 -5.39 -17.30 -6.94
CA PRO A 111 -5.44 -18.01 -8.21
C PRO A 111 -4.61 -19.30 -8.18
N ASP A 112 -5.03 -20.32 -8.92
CA ASP A 112 -4.35 -21.63 -8.94
C ASP A 112 -2.88 -21.55 -9.39
N ASN A 113 -2.55 -20.56 -10.21
CA ASN A 113 -1.18 -20.32 -10.72
C ASN A 113 -0.33 -19.42 -9.81
N VAL A 114 -0.82 -19.04 -8.63
CA VAL A 114 -0.13 -18.21 -7.64
C VAL A 114 0.10 -19.03 -6.37
N SER A 115 1.35 -19.10 -5.89
CA SER A 115 1.66 -19.78 -4.63
C SER A 115 1.17 -18.97 -3.42
N ASP A 116 1.03 -19.61 -2.26
CA ASP A 116 0.63 -18.88 -1.04
C ASP A 116 1.71 -17.85 -0.62
N ASP A 117 3.00 -18.14 -0.86
CA ASP A 117 4.10 -17.18 -0.66
C ASP A 117 3.94 -15.94 -1.53
N GLN A 118 3.58 -16.10 -2.80
CA GLN A 118 3.33 -14.97 -3.70
C GLN A 118 2.07 -14.22 -3.28
N ALA A 119 0.99 -14.93 -2.96
CA ALA A 119 -0.28 -14.33 -2.59
C ALA A 119 -0.16 -13.46 -1.31
N ALA A 120 0.64 -13.90 -0.34
CA ALA A 120 0.87 -13.18 0.91
C ALA A 120 1.58 -11.82 0.75
N THR A 121 2.11 -11.49 -0.44
CA THR A 121 2.75 -10.20 -0.72
C THR A 121 1.88 -9.25 -1.53
N LEU A 122 0.65 -9.65 -1.90
CA LEU A 122 -0.18 -8.89 -2.85
C LEU A 122 -1.16 -7.94 -2.15
N GLY A 123 -1.66 -8.29 -0.97
CA GLY A 123 -2.77 -7.62 -0.31
C GLY A 123 -2.53 -6.13 -0.11
N VAL A 124 -1.60 -5.78 0.77
CA VAL A 124 -1.26 -4.39 1.10
C VAL A 124 -0.77 -3.66 -0.13
N ALA A 125 0.09 -4.29 -0.94
CA ALA A 125 0.68 -3.70 -2.12
C ALA A 125 -0.38 -3.20 -3.11
N PHE A 126 -1.30 -4.06 -3.52
CA PHE A 126 -2.32 -3.72 -4.52
C PHE A 126 -3.46 -2.88 -3.96
N LEU A 127 -3.93 -3.14 -2.72
CA LEU A 127 -4.97 -2.30 -2.13
C LEU A 127 -4.48 -0.86 -1.91
N THR A 128 -3.29 -0.68 -1.37
CA THR A 128 -2.71 0.67 -1.14
C THR A 128 -2.46 1.38 -2.47
N ALA A 129 -1.91 0.68 -3.47
CA ALA A 129 -1.71 1.25 -4.80
C ALA A 129 -3.04 1.62 -5.46
N SER A 130 -4.10 0.83 -5.26
CA SER A 130 -5.43 1.13 -5.80
C SER A 130 -6.04 2.36 -5.13
N LEU A 131 -5.93 2.50 -3.80
CA LEU A 131 -6.37 3.71 -3.11
C LEU A 131 -5.63 4.96 -3.62
N GLY A 132 -4.33 4.87 -3.84
CA GLY A 132 -3.54 5.99 -4.37
C GLY A 132 -3.86 6.31 -5.82
N VAL A 133 -3.84 5.30 -6.69
CA VAL A 133 -3.87 5.47 -8.15
C VAL A 133 -5.29 5.49 -8.72
N VAL A 134 -6.16 4.60 -8.27
CA VAL A 134 -7.55 4.53 -8.77
C VAL A 134 -8.37 5.62 -8.12
N THR A 135 -8.41 5.64 -6.78
CA THR A 135 -9.18 6.65 -6.05
C THR A 135 -8.50 8.01 -6.07
N GLY A 136 -7.24 8.10 -5.65
CA GLY A 136 -6.56 9.39 -5.48
C GLY A 136 -6.10 10.09 -6.76
N LEU A 137 -5.90 9.34 -7.85
CA LEU A 137 -5.47 9.87 -9.15
C LEU A 137 -6.51 9.69 -10.26
N HIS A 138 -7.73 9.27 -9.89
CA HIS A 138 -8.87 9.10 -10.79
C HIS A 138 -8.58 8.19 -12.00
N LEU A 139 -7.75 7.16 -11.82
CA LEU A 139 -7.57 6.12 -12.83
C LEU A 139 -8.61 5.02 -12.69
N GLU A 140 -8.77 4.20 -13.72
CA GLU A 140 -9.74 3.10 -13.72
C GLU A 140 -9.04 1.75 -13.60
N LEU A 141 -9.73 0.74 -13.06
CA LEU A 141 -9.32 -0.65 -13.22
C LEU A 141 -10.10 -1.23 -14.40
N PRO A 142 -9.47 -1.39 -15.57
CA PRO A 142 -10.16 -1.95 -16.71
C PRO A 142 -10.60 -3.38 -16.42
N SER A 143 -11.75 -3.77 -16.98
CA SER A 143 -12.17 -5.16 -16.94
C SER A 143 -11.10 -6.06 -17.55
N PRO A 144 -10.89 -7.28 -17.02
CA PRO A 144 -9.94 -8.22 -17.59
C PRO A 144 -10.13 -8.40 -19.10
N ALA A 145 -9.03 -8.50 -19.84
CA ALA A 145 -9.00 -8.58 -21.31
C ALA A 145 -9.51 -7.35 -22.08
N THR A 146 -9.77 -6.22 -21.42
CA THR A 146 -10.06 -4.96 -22.11
C THR A 146 -8.78 -4.42 -22.76
N SER A 147 -8.84 -4.15 -24.07
CA SER A 147 -7.75 -3.47 -24.78
C SER A 147 -7.97 -1.97 -24.72
N ILE A 148 -7.07 -1.24 -24.05
CA ILE A 148 -7.05 0.22 -24.05
C ILE A 148 -6.02 0.70 -25.07
N PRO A 149 -6.37 1.63 -25.99
CA PRO A 149 -5.41 2.21 -26.91
C PRO A 149 -4.23 2.87 -26.17
N ALA A 150 -3.03 2.74 -26.74
CA ALA A 150 -1.83 3.37 -26.19
C ALA A 150 -2.02 4.89 -26.03
N LYS A 151 -1.62 5.43 -24.88
CA LYS A 151 -1.66 6.86 -24.58
C LYS A 151 -0.25 7.43 -24.64
N GLU A 152 -0.15 8.68 -25.05
CA GLU A 152 1.09 9.48 -24.94
C GLU A 152 1.22 10.16 -23.56
N ALA A 153 0.18 10.06 -22.73
CA ALA A 153 0.15 10.57 -21.37
C ALA A 153 1.05 9.76 -20.43
N TRP A 154 1.69 10.48 -19.51
CA TRP A 154 2.60 9.92 -18.52
C TRP A 154 1.99 10.00 -17.11
N ILE A 155 2.46 9.12 -16.24
CA ILE A 155 2.30 9.18 -14.79
C ILE A 155 3.67 9.00 -14.12
N VAL A 156 3.87 9.69 -13.01
CA VAL A 156 5.10 9.58 -12.21
C VAL A 156 4.80 8.79 -10.94
N ILE A 157 5.53 7.69 -10.72
CA ILE A 157 5.46 6.86 -9.51
C ILE A 157 6.76 7.02 -8.73
N LEU A 158 6.70 7.64 -7.55
CA LEU A 158 7.86 7.86 -6.71
C LEU A 158 8.10 6.63 -5.80
N GLY A 159 9.33 6.14 -5.70
CA GLY A 159 9.62 4.93 -4.94
C GLY A 159 9.04 3.65 -5.57
N GLY A 160 9.09 3.55 -6.90
CA GLY A 160 8.52 2.46 -7.69
C GLY A 160 9.05 1.06 -7.39
N ALA A 161 10.18 0.94 -6.68
CA ALA A 161 10.72 -0.35 -6.24
C ALA A 161 10.11 -0.88 -4.92
N SER A 162 9.36 -0.05 -4.18
CA SER A 162 8.58 -0.51 -3.01
C SER A 162 7.45 -1.46 -3.45
N ALA A 163 6.95 -2.33 -2.57
CA ALA A 163 5.87 -3.25 -2.91
C ALA A 163 4.63 -2.53 -3.50
N VAL A 164 4.23 -1.42 -2.87
CA VAL A 164 3.14 -0.56 -3.34
C VAL A 164 3.49 0.13 -4.67
N GLY A 165 4.72 0.63 -4.81
CA GLY A 165 5.21 1.22 -6.07
C GLY A 165 5.20 0.24 -7.24
N GLN A 166 5.58 -1.02 -7.00
CA GLN A 166 5.54 -2.09 -8.00
C GLN A 166 4.12 -2.39 -8.46
N ALA A 167 3.15 -2.41 -7.54
CA ALA A 167 1.73 -2.54 -7.88
C ALA A 167 1.21 -1.32 -8.65
N ALA A 168 1.58 -0.11 -8.23
CA ALA A 168 1.16 1.13 -8.89
C ALA A 168 1.66 1.25 -10.34
N ILE A 169 2.89 0.82 -10.62
CA ILE A 169 3.42 0.74 -11.99
C ILE A 169 2.49 -0.13 -12.85
N GLN A 170 2.15 -1.33 -12.38
CA GLN A 170 1.30 -2.25 -13.12
C GLN A 170 -0.12 -1.70 -13.34
N ILE A 171 -0.74 -1.09 -12.32
CA ILE A 171 -2.05 -0.42 -12.43
C ILE A 171 -2.02 0.71 -13.46
N ALA A 172 -0.96 1.52 -13.47
CA ALA A 172 -0.77 2.57 -14.46
C ALA A 172 -0.65 2.01 -15.90
N LYS A 173 0.06 0.88 -16.06
CA LYS A 173 0.17 0.21 -17.38
C LYS A 173 -1.14 -0.41 -17.85
N LEU A 174 -1.98 -0.89 -16.94
CA LEU A 174 -3.35 -1.32 -17.30
C LEU A 174 -4.17 -0.18 -17.92
N ASN A 175 -3.90 1.08 -17.54
CA ASN A 175 -4.52 2.28 -18.10
C ASN A 175 -3.85 2.79 -19.40
N ALA A 176 -2.92 2.01 -19.95
CA ALA A 176 -2.11 2.33 -21.13
C ALA A 176 -1.28 3.62 -21.01
N LEU A 177 -0.95 4.05 -19.78
CA LEU A 177 -0.09 5.20 -19.51
C LEU A 177 1.39 4.83 -19.68
N LYS A 178 2.22 5.84 -19.96
CA LYS A 178 3.67 5.74 -19.84
C LYS A 178 4.08 6.04 -18.40
N VAL A 179 5.06 5.33 -17.86
CA VAL A 179 5.41 5.39 -16.44
C VAL A 179 6.85 5.83 -16.26
N VAL A 180 7.05 6.93 -15.53
CA VAL A 180 8.33 7.23 -14.89
C VAL A 180 8.28 6.68 -13.47
N ALA A 181 9.17 5.75 -13.13
CA ALA A 181 9.29 5.20 -11.78
C ALA A 181 10.61 5.67 -11.16
N THR A 182 10.60 6.23 -9.95
CA THR A 182 11.83 6.54 -9.23
C THR A 182 12.27 5.37 -8.35
N CYS A 183 13.54 5.01 -8.39
CA CYS A 183 14.09 3.92 -7.57
C CYS A 183 15.62 4.06 -7.42
N SER A 184 16.26 3.24 -6.60
CA SER A 184 17.72 3.14 -6.61
C SER A 184 18.18 2.49 -7.92
N PRO A 185 19.39 2.80 -8.43
CA PRO A 185 19.88 2.23 -9.69
C PRO A 185 19.91 0.70 -9.72
N SER A 186 20.12 0.06 -8.56
CA SER A 186 20.09 -1.40 -8.40
C SER A 186 18.73 -2.03 -8.72
N ASN A 187 17.65 -1.25 -8.69
CA ASN A 187 16.28 -1.71 -8.91
C ASN A 187 15.72 -1.28 -10.27
N ASN A 188 16.55 -0.71 -11.16
CA ASN A 188 16.10 -0.26 -12.48
C ASN A 188 15.48 -1.41 -13.29
N GLU A 189 16.16 -2.56 -13.34
CA GLU A 189 15.67 -3.73 -14.07
C GLU A 189 14.35 -4.25 -13.49
N LEU A 190 14.21 -4.25 -12.16
CA LEU A 190 12.98 -4.64 -11.47
C LEU A 190 11.78 -3.79 -11.93
N VAL A 191 11.88 -2.46 -11.82
CA VAL A 191 10.74 -1.58 -12.16
C VAL A 191 10.44 -1.57 -13.65
N GLN A 192 11.45 -1.75 -14.51
CA GLN A 192 11.26 -1.85 -15.96
C GLN A 192 10.57 -3.16 -16.36
N ASN A 193 10.94 -4.28 -15.74
CA ASN A 193 10.27 -5.57 -15.95
C ASN A 193 8.79 -5.54 -15.51
N LEU A 194 8.45 -4.68 -14.55
CA LEU A 194 7.06 -4.43 -14.11
C LEU A 194 6.29 -3.47 -15.03
N GLY A 195 6.98 -2.87 -16.01
CA GLY A 195 6.39 -2.05 -17.06
C GLY A 195 6.73 -0.56 -17.00
N ALA A 196 7.60 -0.12 -16.10
CA ALA A 196 8.07 1.27 -16.11
C ALA A 196 8.81 1.57 -17.42
N ASP A 197 8.39 2.62 -18.12
CA ASP A 197 9.05 3.08 -19.35
C ASP A 197 10.40 3.74 -19.04
N VAL A 198 10.52 4.40 -17.89
CA VAL A 198 11.77 4.97 -17.38
C VAL A 198 11.97 4.70 -15.90
N ALA A 199 13.16 4.23 -15.53
CA ALA A 199 13.65 4.20 -14.16
C ALA A 199 14.53 5.43 -13.87
N LEU A 200 14.19 6.23 -12.86
CA LEU A 200 14.90 7.44 -12.46
C LEU A 200 15.54 7.27 -11.08
N ASN A 201 16.83 7.58 -10.96
CA ASN A 201 17.52 7.53 -9.68
C ASN A 201 17.02 8.62 -8.72
N TYR A 202 16.28 8.24 -7.67
CA TYR A 202 15.76 9.19 -6.67
C TYR A 202 16.85 9.86 -5.81
N ARG A 203 18.10 9.37 -5.87
CA ARG A 203 19.23 9.94 -5.12
C ARG A 203 19.87 11.14 -5.82
N LEU A 204 19.46 11.46 -7.04
CA LEU A 204 19.91 12.66 -7.73
C LEU A 204 19.41 13.91 -6.98
N PRO A 205 20.10 15.05 -7.09
CA PRO A 205 19.57 16.31 -6.59
C PRO A 205 18.16 16.61 -7.13
N LEU A 206 17.30 17.20 -6.30
CA LEU A 206 15.90 17.47 -6.64
C LEU A 206 15.72 18.15 -8.01
N HIS A 207 16.52 19.18 -8.28
CA HIS A 207 16.45 19.91 -9.56
C HIS A 207 16.80 19.03 -10.78
N GLU A 208 17.70 18.05 -10.62
CA GLU A 208 18.04 17.08 -11.68
C GLU A 208 16.93 16.06 -11.88
N GLN A 209 16.29 15.59 -10.81
CA GLN A 209 15.12 14.71 -10.90
C GLN A 209 13.99 15.40 -11.66
N VAL A 210 13.63 16.62 -11.25
CA VAL A 210 12.58 17.44 -11.86
C VAL A 210 12.88 17.73 -13.34
N GLY A 211 14.10 18.15 -13.64
CA GLY A 211 14.53 18.42 -15.02
C GLY A 211 14.52 17.17 -15.90
N THR A 212 14.91 16.02 -15.36
CA THR A 212 14.89 14.75 -16.10
C THR A 212 13.46 14.31 -16.40
N ILE A 213 12.55 14.38 -15.42
CA ILE A 213 11.11 14.10 -15.61
C ILE A 213 10.54 15.00 -16.70
N GLY A 214 10.88 16.29 -16.71
CA GLY A 214 10.40 17.21 -17.75
C GLY A 214 10.91 16.92 -19.13
N LYS A 215 12.20 16.58 -19.25
CA LYS A 215 12.79 16.22 -20.54
C LYS A 215 12.16 14.95 -21.13
N ILE A 216 11.89 13.95 -20.30
CA ILE A 216 11.31 12.66 -20.72
C ILE A 216 9.84 12.82 -21.13
N THR A 217 9.06 13.47 -20.26
CA THR A 217 7.60 13.52 -20.40
C THR A 217 7.16 14.65 -21.34
N GLY A 218 8.04 15.61 -21.63
CA GLY A 218 7.65 16.87 -22.29
C GLY A 218 6.58 17.64 -21.50
N GLY A 219 6.45 17.38 -20.20
CA GLY A 219 5.39 17.90 -19.34
C GLY A 219 4.00 17.26 -19.51
N ASN A 220 3.89 16.16 -20.27
CA ASN A 220 2.61 15.50 -20.56
C ASN A 220 2.19 14.50 -19.47
N PHE A 221 2.07 14.97 -18.24
CA PHE A 221 1.55 14.23 -17.09
C PHE A 221 0.78 15.18 -16.17
N PHE A 222 -0.24 14.65 -15.51
CA PHE A 222 -1.02 15.39 -14.52
C PHE A 222 -1.14 14.62 -13.19
N GLN A 223 -0.74 13.35 -13.17
CA GLN A 223 -0.78 12.51 -11.99
C GLN A 223 0.62 12.16 -11.47
N VAL A 224 0.80 12.30 -10.15
CA VAL A 224 1.98 11.79 -9.43
C VAL A 224 1.52 10.98 -8.22
N PHE A 225 2.06 9.77 -8.04
CA PHE A 225 1.84 8.96 -6.84
C PHE A 225 3.14 8.79 -6.05
N ASP A 226 3.09 9.05 -4.74
CA ASP A 226 4.18 8.79 -3.80
C ASP A 226 3.81 7.75 -2.73
N PRO A 227 3.99 6.45 -3.00
CA PRO A 227 3.88 5.39 -1.99
C PRO A 227 5.10 5.31 -1.05
N SER A 228 6.15 6.11 -1.25
CA SER A 228 7.33 6.11 -0.38
C SER A 228 7.15 6.99 0.86
N ALA A 229 6.18 7.90 0.82
CA ALA A 229 5.94 8.94 1.81
C ALA A 229 7.17 9.81 2.13
N GLN A 230 8.11 9.91 1.18
CA GLN A 230 9.41 10.57 1.38
C GLN A 230 9.76 11.52 0.23
N SER A 231 8.92 11.58 -0.81
CA SER A 231 9.25 12.22 -2.08
C SER A 231 8.25 13.32 -2.48
N SER A 232 7.40 13.77 -1.55
CA SER A 232 6.40 14.84 -1.76
C SER A 232 7.01 16.10 -2.40
N SER A 233 8.23 16.51 -2.00
CA SER A 233 8.93 17.64 -2.63
C SER A 233 9.16 17.44 -4.13
N THR A 234 9.53 16.23 -4.56
CA THR A 234 9.68 15.90 -5.99
C THR A 234 8.32 15.92 -6.70
N ALA A 235 7.26 15.41 -6.06
CA ALA A 235 5.91 15.46 -6.62
C ALA A 235 5.43 16.90 -6.87
N PHE A 236 5.49 17.75 -5.84
CA PHE A 236 5.07 19.15 -5.97
C PHE A 236 5.91 19.91 -7.01
N GLU A 237 7.23 19.77 -6.97
CA GLU A 237 8.13 20.46 -7.89
C GLU A 237 7.90 20.06 -9.36
N THR A 238 7.70 18.77 -9.63
CA THR A 238 7.40 18.29 -10.99
C THR A 238 6.02 18.76 -11.46
N LEU A 239 4.99 18.67 -10.63
CA LEU A 239 3.64 19.15 -10.99
C LEU A 239 3.62 20.67 -11.20
N LEU A 240 4.30 21.47 -10.37
CA LEU A 240 4.25 22.94 -10.48
C LEU A 240 5.11 23.50 -11.60
N LYS A 241 6.31 22.94 -11.83
CA LYS A 241 7.31 23.51 -12.76
C LYS A 241 7.35 22.85 -14.12
N VAL A 242 6.92 21.59 -14.23
CA VAL A 242 7.18 20.78 -15.41
C VAL A 242 5.91 20.30 -16.09
N SER A 243 4.91 19.87 -15.32
CA SER A 243 3.60 19.51 -15.89
C SER A 243 2.98 20.72 -16.58
N LYS A 244 2.48 20.51 -17.81
CA LYS A 244 1.89 21.56 -18.64
C LYS A 244 0.76 22.28 -17.90
N ARG A 245 0.62 23.58 -18.18
CA ARG A 245 -0.40 24.46 -17.55
C ARG A 245 -1.62 24.71 -18.43
N GLU A 246 -1.52 24.46 -19.73
CA GLU A 246 -2.50 24.91 -20.72
C GLU A 246 -3.67 23.94 -20.94
N THR A 247 -3.69 22.81 -20.23
CA THR A 247 -4.77 21.81 -20.29
C THR A 247 -5.79 22.08 -19.18
N GLU A 248 -7.06 21.78 -19.44
CA GLU A 248 -8.13 21.78 -18.42
C GLU A 248 -7.96 20.64 -17.38
N GLU A 249 -6.96 19.77 -17.56
CA GLU A 249 -6.67 18.67 -16.66
C GLU A 249 -6.15 19.14 -15.30
N GLU A 250 -6.78 18.63 -14.24
CA GLU A 250 -6.40 18.87 -12.86
C GLU A 250 -5.09 18.15 -12.51
N LYS A 251 -4.22 18.82 -11.75
CA LYS A 251 -2.97 18.23 -11.26
C LYS A 251 -3.25 17.45 -9.98
N LEU A 252 -3.08 16.14 -10.05
CA LEU A 252 -3.39 15.22 -8.98
C LEU A 252 -2.11 14.69 -8.34
N PHE A 253 -2.04 14.76 -7.02
CA PHE A 253 -0.99 14.15 -6.23
C PHE A 253 -1.62 13.19 -5.22
N ALA A 254 -1.22 11.92 -5.26
CA ALA A 254 -1.59 10.95 -4.25
C ALA A 254 -0.36 10.53 -3.44
N THR A 255 -0.53 10.28 -2.15
CA THR A 255 0.58 9.83 -1.29
C THR A 255 0.10 8.98 -0.13
N THR A 256 0.97 8.10 0.36
CA THR A 256 0.79 7.38 1.64
C THR A 256 1.32 8.17 2.83
N ASP A 257 1.88 9.37 2.62
CA ASP A 257 2.21 10.32 3.68
C ASP A 257 0.92 10.97 4.20
N ASP A 258 0.39 10.43 5.31
CA ASP A 258 -0.79 10.97 5.98
C ASP A 258 -0.48 11.76 7.26
N TRP A 259 0.80 11.93 7.60
CA TRP A 259 1.27 12.65 8.80
C TRP A 259 1.88 14.02 8.52
N THR A 260 2.45 14.26 7.33
CA THR A 260 3.02 15.57 7.00
C THR A 260 1.92 16.58 6.71
N ASP A 261 1.98 17.74 7.36
CA ASP A 261 1.15 18.89 7.02
C ASP A 261 1.62 19.49 5.70
N MET A 262 1.13 18.92 4.61
CA MET A 262 1.34 19.43 3.26
C MET A 262 0.35 20.55 3.01
N ALA A 263 0.76 21.79 3.29
CA ALA A 263 0.00 22.96 2.91
C ALA A 263 -0.38 22.86 1.41
N LEU A 264 -1.66 23.05 1.10
CA LEU A 264 -2.19 22.99 -0.27
C LEU A 264 -1.33 23.86 -1.20
N ALA A 265 -0.60 23.22 -2.11
CA ALA A 265 0.12 23.92 -3.16
C ALA A 265 -0.91 24.44 -4.17
N TYR A 266 -0.83 25.72 -4.55
CA TYR A 266 -1.77 26.36 -5.46
C TYR A 266 -1.98 25.53 -6.74
N GLY A 267 -3.16 24.92 -6.87
CA GLY A 267 -3.58 24.18 -8.06
C GLY A 267 -3.15 22.71 -8.14
N ILE A 268 -2.81 22.06 -7.02
CA ILE A 268 -2.61 20.60 -6.94
C ILE A 268 -3.66 20.03 -5.99
N ASP A 269 -4.52 19.15 -6.51
CA ASP A 269 -5.41 18.36 -5.66
C ASP A 269 -4.62 17.19 -5.06
N THR A 270 -4.66 17.08 -3.73
CA THR A 270 -3.82 16.15 -2.97
C THR A 270 -4.69 15.14 -2.24
N TYR A 271 -4.55 13.89 -2.64
CA TYR A 271 -5.19 12.75 -1.99
C TYR A 271 -4.21 12.04 -1.05
N ARG A 272 -4.59 11.93 0.23
CA ARG A 272 -3.83 11.15 1.21
C ARG A 272 -4.49 9.79 1.38
N VAL A 273 -3.73 8.73 1.13
CA VAL A 273 -4.14 7.37 1.47
C VAL A 273 -4.07 7.25 2.98
N HIS A 274 -5.21 7.39 3.64
CA HIS A 274 -5.31 7.27 5.10
C HIS A 274 -5.16 5.81 5.52
N LEU A 275 -4.11 5.51 6.29
CA LEU A 275 -3.82 4.16 6.77
C LEU A 275 -4.51 3.82 8.10
N GLY A 276 -5.49 4.64 8.51
CA GLY A 276 -6.20 4.57 9.79
C GLY A 276 -5.81 5.74 10.71
N LYS A 277 -6.49 5.87 11.86
CA LYS A 277 -6.07 6.85 12.88
C LYS A 277 -4.77 6.36 13.51
N ILE A 278 -3.64 6.91 13.06
CA ILE A 278 -2.38 6.88 13.79
C ILE A 278 -2.60 7.75 15.03
N ASP A 279 -3.10 7.15 16.11
CA ASP A 279 -3.32 7.87 17.34
C ASP A 279 -1.98 8.15 18.02
N HIS A 280 -1.52 9.40 17.94
CA HIS A 280 -0.36 9.90 18.69
C HIS A 280 -0.69 10.14 20.18
N SER A 281 -1.92 9.86 20.63
CA SER A 281 -2.38 10.15 21.99
C SER A 281 -2.01 9.10 23.05
N GLY A 282 -1.21 8.09 22.68
CA GLY A 282 -0.49 7.28 23.67
C GLY A 282 0.31 8.22 24.57
N SER A 283 -0.20 8.45 25.78
CA SER A 283 0.33 9.38 26.77
C SER A 283 1.86 9.31 26.85
N GLY A 284 2.52 10.35 26.34
CA GLY A 284 3.96 10.54 26.37
C GLY A 284 4.48 11.16 25.07
N ASP A 285 4.81 12.46 25.12
CA ASP A 285 5.43 13.30 24.08
C ASP A 285 6.81 12.79 23.57
N ALA A 286 6.96 11.50 23.23
CA ALA A 286 8.25 10.87 22.99
C ALA A 286 8.48 10.35 21.56
N LEU A 287 7.47 10.31 20.69
CA LEU A 287 7.63 9.77 19.34
C LEU A 287 7.79 10.83 18.24
N ALA A 288 7.60 12.11 18.53
CA ALA A 288 7.77 13.19 17.55
C ALA A 288 9.25 13.51 17.21
N ASP A 289 10.21 13.02 18.00
CA ASP A 289 11.62 13.45 17.93
C ASP A 289 12.61 12.31 17.62
N GLN A 290 12.12 11.08 17.46
CA GLN A 290 12.94 10.01 16.91
C GLN A 290 12.75 10.00 15.42
N GLY A 291 13.65 10.69 14.72
CA GLY A 291 13.78 10.62 13.26
C GLY A 291 13.88 9.16 12.83
N ALA A 292 12.72 8.56 12.56
CA ALA A 292 12.57 7.27 11.95
C ALA A 292 13.20 7.40 10.56
N LYS A 293 14.50 7.10 10.50
CA LYS A 293 15.18 6.82 9.26
C LYS A 293 14.57 5.50 8.78
N TRP A 294 13.67 5.64 7.81
CA TRP A 294 13.26 4.58 6.91
C TRP A 294 14.46 3.83 6.33
#